data_AF-A0A6N9S708-F1
#
_entry.id   AF-A0A6N9S708-F1
#
_cell.length_a   1.000
_cell.length_b   1.000
_cell.length_c   1.000
_cell.angle_alpha   90.00
_cell.angle_beta   90.00
_cell.angle_gamma   90.00
#
_symmetry.space_group_name_H-M   'P 1'
#
loop_
_entity.id
_entity.type
_entity.pdbx_description
1 polymer ?
#
loop_
_entity_poly.entity_id
_entity_poly.type
_entity_poly.pdbx_seq_one_letter_code
_entity_poly.pdbx_strand_id
1 'polypeptide(L)'
;MCGRFAQSQTREDYLAFLAEDIERDIPYDPEPIGRYNVAPGTKVLLLSERDEHLHLDPVFWGYAPGWWDKPPLINARVETA
;
A
#
# COMPACT_ATOMS: atom_id res chain seq x y z
N MET A 1 1.51 -12.80 -11.09
CA MET A 1 0.37 -12.19 -10.36
C MET A 1 0.38 -12.71 -8.94
N CYS A 2 0.15 -11.83 -7.96
CA CYS A 2 0.12 -12.15 -6.54
C CYS A 2 -1.23 -11.75 -5.95
N GLY A 3 -1.89 -12.68 -5.25
CA GLY A 3 -3.23 -12.49 -4.67
C GLY A 3 -3.26 -12.44 -3.15
N ARG A 4 -2.10 -12.57 -2.47
CA ARG A 4 -1.89 -12.47 -1.02
C ARG A 4 -0.45 -12.03 -0.76
N PHE A 5 -0.21 -11.35 0.36
CA PHE A 5 1.12 -11.01 0.86
C PHE A 5 1.11 -10.75 2.38
N ALA A 6 2.27 -10.51 2.97
CA ALA A 6 2.42 -10.12 4.36
C ALA A 6 2.92 -8.67 4.48
N GLN A 7 2.32 -7.92 5.39
CA GLN A 7 2.77 -6.60 5.85
C GLN A 7 2.67 -6.63 7.38
N SER A 8 3.73 -7.11 8.04
CA SER A 8 3.69 -7.51 9.45
C SER A 8 4.58 -6.70 10.37
N GLN A 9 5.60 -6.03 9.85
CA GLN A 9 6.57 -5.26 10.65
C GLN A 9 6.06 -3.86 10.96
N THR A 10 6.86 -3.06 11.68
CA THR A 10 6.55 -1.65 11.99
C THR A 10 6.63 -0.77 10.75
N ARG A 11 6.11 0.46 10.82
CA ARG A 11 6.20 1.42 9.70
C ARG A 11 7.66 1.78 9.42
N GLU A 12 8.42 1.99 10.48
CA GLU A 12 9.82 2.38 10.46
C GLU A 12 10.70 1.31 9.84
N ASP A 13 10.42 0.02 10.09
CA ASP A 13 11.14 -1.10 9.45
C ASP A 13 11.06 -1.05 7.92
N TYR A 14 9.97 -0.54 7.34
CA TYR A 14 9.86 -0.35 5.89
C TYR A 14 10.45 1.00 5.45
N LEU A 15 10.14 2.08 6.18
CA LEU A 15 10.52 3.44 5.80
C LEU A 15 12.04 3.70 5.89
N ALA A 16 12.74 3.01 6.79
CA ALA A 16 14.19 3.12 6.94
C ALA A 16 14.96 2.77 5.65
N PHE A 17 14.40 1.93 4.78
CA PHE A 17 15.05 1.53 3.52
C PHE A 17 14.73 2.44 2.33
N LEU A 18 13.79 3.38 2.48
CA LEU A 18 13.19 4.10 1.35
C LEU A 18 13.41 5.61 1.38
N ALA A 19 13.48 6.23 2.56
CA ALA A 19 13.10 7.64 2.68
C ALA A 19 13.99 8.48 3.60
N GLU A 20 15.32 8.34 3.59
CA GLU A 20 16.19 9.18 4.44
C GLU A 20 16.13 10.68 4.05
N ASP A 21 15.92 11.01 2.77
CA ASP A 21 16.04 12.38 2.25
C ASP A 21 14.70 13.09 1.91
N ILE A 22 13.55 12.43 2.05
CA ILE A 22 12.22 13.00 1.71
C ILE A 22 11.44 13.29 2.99
N GLU A 23 10.78 14.46 3.04
CA GLU A 23 9.94 14.86 4.16
C GLU A 23 8.74 13.90 4.30
N ARG A 24 8.40 13.53 5.55
CA ARG A 24 7.39 12.51 5.83
C ARG A 24 6.26 13.12 6.65
N ASP A 25 5.05 13.11 6.10
CA ASP A 25 3.82 13.37 6.85
C ASP A 25 3.22 12.03 7.31
N ILE A 26 3.99 11.30 8.10
CA ILE A 26 3.64 9.98 8.64
C ILE A 26 3.95 10.01 10.14
N PRO A 27 2.96 9.88 11.03
CA PRO A 27 3.21 9.86 12.46
C PRO A 27 4.00 8.61 12.84
N TYR A 28 4.98 8.79 13.73
CA TYR A 28 5.72 7.69 14.34
C TYR A 28 4.77 6.73 15.04
N ASP A 29 4.93 5.44 14.77
CA ASP A 29 4.12 4.39 15.41
C ASP A 29 4.92 3.08 15.52
N PRO A 30 5.34 2.71 16.73
CA PRO A 30 6.16 1.53 16.95
C PRO A 30 5.36 0.22 16.84
N GLU A 31 4.03 0.27 16.71
CA GLU A 31 3.22 -0.94 16.64
C GLU A 31 3.45 -1.69 15.32
N PRO A 32 3.74 -3.00 15.35
CA PRO A 32 3.81 -3.81 14.14
C PRO A 32 2.46 -3.83 13.42
N ILE A 33 2.46 -3.72 12.09
CA ILE A 33 1.23 -3.79 11.29
C ILE A 33 0.54 -5.16 11.48
N GLY A 34 1.30 -6.22 11.73
CA GLY A 34 0.78 -7.52 12.17
C GLY A 34 -0.08 -8.29 11.16
N ARG A 35 -0.10 -7.91 9.88
CA ARG A 35 -0.93 -8.56 8.85
C ARG A 35 -0.14 -9.58 8.05
N TYR A 36 -0.16 -10.83 8.49
CA TYR A 36 0.56 -11.95 7.86
C TYR A 36 -0.12 -12.53 6.60
N ASN A 37 -1.36 -12.14 6.32
CA ASN A 37 -2.14 -12.66 5.20
C ASN A 37 -3.10 -11.61 4.65
N VAL A 38 -2.54 -10.54 4.08
CA VAL A 38 -3.30 -9.45 3.45
C VAL A 38 -4.04 -9.98 2.22
N ALA A 39 -5.34 -9.66 2.13
CA ALA A 39 -6.23 -10.14 1.09
C ALA A 39 -6.79 -8.99 0.22
N PRO A 40 -7.16 -9.26 -1.05
CA PRO A 40 -7.87 -8.32 -1.90
C PRO A 40 -9.17 -7.82 -1.28
N GLY A 41 -9.58 -6.62 -1.65
CA GLY A 41 -10.79 -5.98 -1.13
C GLY A 41 -10.67 -5.41 0.29
N THR A 42 -9.51 -5.59 0.95
CA THR A 42 -9.21 -4.92 2.22
C THR A 42 -8.52 -3.58 1.99
N LYS A 43 -8.59 -2.66 2.95
CA LYS A 43 -7.71 -1.49 2.96
C LYS A 43 -6.31 -1.90 3.40
N VAL A 44 -5.28 -1.43 2.71
CA VAL A 44 -3.86 -1.73 2.96
C VAL A 44 -3.10 -0.41 3.07
N LEU A 45 -2.14 -0.33 4.00
CA LEU A 45 -1.26 0.84 4.08
C LEU A 45 -0.42 0.92 2.82
N LEU A 46 -0.64 1.98 2.04
CA LEU A 46 0.03 2.28 0.78
C LEU A 46 0.84 3.56 0.94
N LEU A 47 2.13 3.48 0.60
CA LEU A 47 3.00 4.64 0.56
C LEU A 47 2.78 5.41 -0.74
N SER A 48 2.64 6.72 -0.66
CA SER A 48 2.53 7.62 -1.81
C SER A 48 3.20 8.95 -1.52
N GLU A 49 3.60 9.66 -2.57
CA GLU A 49 4.10 11.03 -2.47
C GLU A 49 3.03 12.00 -2.96
N ARG A 50 2.79 13.06 -2.17
CA ARG A 50 1.94 14.20 -2.55
C ARG A 50 2.48 15.45 -1.88
N ASP A 51 2.49 16.55 -2.63
CA ASP A 51 3.02 17.84 -2.17
C ASP A 51 4.47 17.72 -1.63
N GLU A 52 5.32 16.92 -2.28
CA GLU A 52 6.73 16.65 -1.90
C GLU A 52 6.91 15.93 -0.54
N HIS A 53 5.82 15.43 0.04
CA HIS A 53 5.84 14.67 1.29
C HIS A 53 5.43 13.23 1.04
N LEU A 54 6.03 12.30 1.77
CA LEU A 54 5.57 10.92 1.84
C LEU A 54 4.40 10.80 2.82
N HIS A 55 3.41 10.01 2.41
CA HIS A 55 2.21 9.72 3.18
C HIS A 55 1.89 8.23 3.17
N LEU A 56 1.24 7.77 4.23
CA LEU A 56 0.88 6.37 4.41
C LEU A 56 -0.62 6.23 4.70
N ASP A 57 -1.39 5.84 3.68
CA ASP A 57 -2.85 5.81 3.76
C ASP A 57 -3.41 4.39 3.61
N PRO A 58 -4.51 4.05 4.32
CA PRO A 58 -5.22 2.79 4.11
C PRO A 58 -6.06 2.86 2.82
N VAL A 59 -5.53 2.32 1.72
CA VAL A 59 -6.16 2.32 0.39
C VAL A 59 -6.76 0.94 0.07
N PHE A 60 -7.92 0.93 -0.58
CA PHE A 60 -8.58 -0.30 -1.02
C PHE A 60 -7.74 -1.05 -2.06
N TRP A 61 -7.42 -2.33 -1.79
CA TRP A 61 -6.74 -3.18 -2.77
C TRP A 61 -7.76 -3.77 -3.77
N GLY A 62 -8.01 -3.00 -4.81
CA GLY A 62 -8.81 -3.38 -5.97
C GLY A 62 -9.15 -2.16 -6.83
N TYR A 63 -9.40 -2.37 -8.12
CA TYR A 63 -9.73 -1.31 -9.06
C TYR A 63 -10.95 -1.70 -9.91
N ALA A 64 -12.02 -0.91 -9.81
CA ALA A 64 -13.25 -1.07 -10.57
C ALA A 64 -13.89 0.32 -10.83
N PRO A 65 -13.56 0.96 -11.97
CA PRO A 65 -14.24 2.18 -12.41
C PRO A 65 -15.74 1.95 -12.64
N GLY A 66 -16.53 3.03 -12.67
CA GLY A 66 -18.00 2.92 -12.83
C GLY A 66 -18.47 2.27 -14.13
N TRP A 67 -17.61 2.18 -15.15
CA TRP A 67 -17.88 1.49 -16.42
C TRP A 67 -17.46 0.01 -16.43
N TRP A 68 -16.80 -0.48 -15.38
CA TRP A 68 -16.33 -1.86 -15.27
C TRP A 68 -17.39 -2.74 -14.59
N ASP A 69 -17.92 -3.72 -15.30
CA ASP A 69 -19.05 -4.58 -14.90
C ASP A 69 -18.63 -5.96 -14.36
N LYS A 70 -17.35 -6.12 -14.01
CA LYS A 70 -16.76 -7.36 -13.47
C LYS A 70 -16.21 -7.12 -12.06
N PRO A 71 -15.82 -8.17 -11.31
CA PRO A 71 -15.11 -7.98 -10.04
C PRO A 71 -13.87 -7.07 -10.19
N PRO A 72 -13.50 -6.31 -9.15
CA PRO A 72 -12.34 -5.42 -9.19
C PRO A 72 -11.05 -6.16 -9.54
N LEU A 73 -10.25 -5.57 -10.43
CA LEU A 73 -8.92 -6.07 -10.75
C LEU A 73 -7.95 -5.75 -9.60
N ILE A 74 -6.98 -6.63 -9.37
CA ILE A 74 -6.04 -6.53 -8.24
C ILE A 74 -4.57 -6.47 -8.67
N ASN A 75 -4.31 -6.70 -9.96
CA ASN A 75 -2.98 -6.64 -10.57
C ASN A 75 -3.10 -5.95 -11.93
N ALA A 76 -2.05 -5.23 -12.32
CA ALA A 76 -1.81 -4.77 -13.69
C ALA A 76 -0.57 -5.49 -14.22
N ARG A 77 -0.62 -5.97 -15.47
CA ARG A 77 0.50 -6.65 -16.12
C ARG A 77 1.52 -5.61 -16.58
N VAL A 78 2.78 -5.72 -16.16
CA VAL A 78 3.82 -4.73 -16.49
C VAL A 78 4.03 -4.57 -18.00
N GLU A 79 3.74 -5.60 -18.78
CA GLU A 79 3.90 -5.55 -20.24
C GLU A 79 2.90 -4.61 -20.93
N THR A 80 1.76 -4.32 -20.29
CA THR A 80 0.62 -3.60 -20.90
C THR A 80 -0.17 -2.73 -19.91
N ALA A 81 0.46 -2.32 -18.80
CA ALA A 81 -0.20 -1.52 -17.76
C ALA A 81 -0.48 -0.09 -18.22
#